data_AF-A0A2E7M701-F1
#
_entry.id   AF-A0A2E7M701-F1
#
_cell.length_a   1.000
_cell.length_b   1.000
_cell.length_c   1.000
_cell.angle_alpha   90.00
_cell.angle_beta   90.00
_cell.angle_gamma   90.00
#
_symmetry.space_group_name_H-M   'P 1'
#
loop_
_entity.id
_entity.type
_entity.pdbx_description
1 polymer ?
#
loop_
_entity_poly.entity_id
_entity_poly.type
_entity_poly.pdbx_seq_one_letter_code
_entity_poly.pdbx_strand_id
1 'polypeptide(L)'
;MQEKITERIEKTREQINAWRKDRVSDLKETRETIKGHRDTIETRRDELVKQGADALHAGRGSIRSIEANALESAQDFLRWAGESLGPRADFLARGERALEEALVSLRAGHSATLAIANFDTLAVKKVLPELKGLSHNELRTLRFYEANNKNRKTLLREIDALVSATADNDEIA
;
A
#
# COMPACT_ATOMS: atom_id res chain seq x y z
N MET A 1 -60.63 50.06 -31.78
CA MET A 1 -60.60 49.36 -30.47
C MET A 1 -59.89 48.01 -30.57
N GLN A 2 -60.17 47.20 -31.59
CA GLN A 2 -59.51 45.91 -31.80
C GLN A 2 -58.00 46.01 -32.05
N GLU A 3 -57.54 46.98 -32.85
CA GLU A 3 -56.12 47.17 -33.19
C GLU A 3 -55.21 47.44 -31.97
N LYS A 4 -55.69 48.23 -30.99
CA LYS A 4 -54.99 48.46 -29.71
C LYS A 4 -54.90 47.21 -28.83
N ILE A 5 -55.85 46.28 -28.98
CA ILE A 5 -55.84 45.00 -28.25
C ILE A 5 -54.81 44.07 -28.89
N THR A 6 -54.74 44.00 -30.22
CA THR A 6 -53.75 43.20 -30.95
C THR A 6 -52.32 43.67 -30.67
N GLU A 7 -52.07 44.98 -30.71
CA GLU A 7 -50.75 45.56 -30.40
C GLU A 7 -50.30 45.24 -28.97
N ARG A 8 -51.23 45.30 -28.00
CA ARG A 8 -50.92 44.95 -26.61
C ARG A 8 -50.64 43.45 -26.43
N ILE A 9 -51.36 42.59 -27.14
CA ILE A 9 -51.10 41.14 -27.17
C ILE A 9 -49.72 40.85 -27.78
N GLU A 10 -49.36 41.50 -28.89
CA GLU A 10 -48.06 41.36 -29.55
C GLU A 10 -46.94 41.75 -28.59
N LYS A 11 -47.06 42.93 -27.97
CA LYS A 11 -46.10 43.43 -26.97
C LYS A 11 -45.96 42.49 -25.77
N THR A 12 -47.06 41.94 -25.27
CA THR A 12 -47.01 40.96 -24.17
C THR A 12 -46.33 39.65 -24.59
N ARG A 13 -46.53 39.19 -25.83
CA ARG A 13 -45.83 38.01 -26.36
C ARG A 13 -44.33 38.25 -26.49
N GLU A 14 -43.92 39.42 -26.98
CA GLU A 14 -42.52 39.80 -27.05
C GLU A 14 -41.88 39.84 -25.66
N GLN A 15 -42.56 40.44 -24.69
CA GLN A 15 -42.11 40.48 -23.28
C GLN A 15 -41.97 39.08 -22.69
N ILE A 16 -42.94 38.19 -22.93
CA ILE A 16 -42.89 36.79 -22.46
C ILE A 16 -41.74 36.02 -23.12
N ASN A 17 -41.51 36.22 -24.41
CA ASN A 17 -40.42 35.57 -25.14
C ASN A 17 -39.04 36.06 -24.68
N ALA A 18 -38.91 37.37 -24.42
CA ALA A 18 -37.69 37.94 -23.84
C ALA A 18 -37.43 37.36 -22.44
N TRP A 19 -38.44 37.39 -21.56
CA TRP A 19 -38.33 36.83 -20.21
C TRP A 19 -37.98 35.32 -20.22
N ARG A 20 -38.58 34.54 -21.13
CA ARG A 20 -38.25 33.13 -21.30
C ARG A 20 -36.80 32.92 -21.74
N LYS A 21 -36.31 33.74 -22.67
CA LYS A 21 -34.95 33.64 -23.18
C LYS A 21 -33.92 33.92 -22.09
N ASP A 22 -34.15 34.97 -21.31
CA ASP A 22 -33.29 35.33 -20.17
C ASP A 22 -33.30 34.22 -19.13
N ARG A 23 -34.49 33.71 -18.78
CA ARG A 23 -34.61 32.61 -17.81
C ARG A 23 -33.91 31.33 -18.26
N VAL A 24 -33.98 30.99 -19.54
CA VAL A 24 -33.26 29.83 -20.10
C VAL A 24 -31.75 30.06 -20.08
N SER A 25 -31.29 31.30 -20.28
CA SER A 25 -29.87 31.66 -20.17
C SER A 25 -29.37 31.46 -18.74
N ASP A 26 -30.07 32.00 -17.74
CA ASP A 26 -29.74 31.85 -16.33
C ASP A 26 -29.69 30.37 -15.90
N LEU A 27 -30.66 29.58 -16.37
CA LEU A 27 -30.70 28.14 -16.08
C LEU A 27 -29.55 27.36 -16.72
N LYS A 28 -29.06 27.80 -17.88
CA LYS A 28 -27.86 27.21 -18.49
C LYS A 28 -26.62 27.57 -17.70
N GLU A 29 -26.48 28.83 -17.30
CA GLU A 29 -25.34 29.28 -16.50
C GLU A 29 -25.27 28.53 -15.16
N THR A 30 -26.38 28.48 -14.41
CA THR A 30 -26.46 27.73 -13.15
C THR A 30 -26.18 26.24 -13.33
N ARG A 31 -26.64 25.62 -14.42
CA ARG A 31 -26.30 24.23 -14.74
C ARG A 31 -24.81 24.03 -14.96
N GLU A 32 -24.16 24.93 -15.70
CA GLU A 32 -22.71 24.84 -15.92
C GLU A 32 -21.94 25.06 -14.61
N THR A 33 -22.37 25.96 -13.74
CA THR A 33 -21.80 26.12 -12.39
C THR A 33 -21.96 24.84 -11.55
N ILE A 34 -23.15 24.24 -11.54
CA ILE A 34 -23.42 22.98 -10.81
C ILE A 34 -22.55 21.84 -11.36
N LYS A 35 -22.39 21.78 -12.68
CA LYS A 35 -21.51 20.80 -13.32
C LYS A 35 -20.05 21.01 -12.89
N GLY A 36 -19.57 22.24 -12.90
CA GLY A 36 -18.23 22.57 -12.41
C GLY A 36 -18.02 22.16 -10.94
N HIS A 37 -19.00 22.43 -10.08
CA HIS A 37 -18.94 21.98 -8.67
C HIS A 37 -18.97 20.45 -8.54
N ARG A 38 -19.69 19.74 -9.41
CA ARG A 38 -19.67 18.27 -9.40
C ARG A 38 -18.28 17.75 -9.76
N ASP A 39 -17.69 18.28 -10.83
CA ASP A 39 -16.37 17.83 -11.30
C ASP A 39 -15.28 18.08 -10.24
N THR A 40 -15.37 19.20 -9.51
CA THR A 40 -14.45 19.48 -8.38
C THR A 40 -14.68 18.55 -7.19
N ILE A 41 -15.95 18.23 -6.86
CA ILE A 41 -16.28 17.25 -5.82
C ILE A 41 -15.77 15.85 -6.18
N GLU A 42 -15.94 15.42 -7.44
CA GLU A 42 -15.45 14.12 -7.90
C GLU A 42 -13.92 14.04 -7.81
N THR A 43 -13.22 15.07 -8.28
CA THR A 43 -11.76 15.16 -8.15
C THR A 43 -11.33 15.07 -6.69
N ARG A 44 -12.00 15.83 -5.81
CA ARG A 44 -11.65 15.85 -4.38
C ARG A 44 -11.95 14.52 -3.69
N ARG A 45 -13.03 13.85 -4.06
CA ARG A 45 -13.36 12.50 -3.58
C ARG A 45 -12.24 11.53 -3.95
N ASP A 46 -11.78 11.55 -5.20
CA ASP A 46 -10.76 10.62 -5.68
C ASP A 46 -9.42 10.85 -4.97
N GLU A 47 -9.06 12.11 -4.72
CA GLU A 47 -7.91 12.47 -3.88
C GLU A 47 -8.04 11.92 -2.45
N LEU A 48 -9.19 12.10 -1.81
CA LEU A 48 -9.43 11.62 -0.44
C LEU A 48 -9.38 10.09 -0.35
N VAL A 49 -9.95 9.40 -1.33
CA VAL A 49 -9.89 7.93 -1.40
C VAL A 49 -8.44 7.46 -1.51
N LYS A 50 -7.64 8.11 -2.37
CA LYS A 50 -6.22 7.79 -2.53
C LYS A 50 -5.44 8.05 -1.23
N GLN A 51 -5.62 9.22 -0.62
CA GLN A 51 -4.97 9.57 0.65
C GLN A 51 -5.33 8.60 1.77
N GLY A 52 -6.60 8.20 1.86
CA GLY A 52 -7.05 7.21 2.85
C GLY A 52 -6.42 5.84 2.63
N ALA A 53 -6.33 5.38 1.38
CA ALA A 53 -5.67 4.13 1.03
C ALA A 53 -4.17 4.15 1.40
N ASP A 54 -3.48 5.24 1.06
CA ASP A 54 -2.05 5.42 1.37
C ASP A 54 -1.80 5.44 2.89
N ALA A 55 -2.64 6.17 3.65
CA ALA A 55 -2.56 6.23 5.11
C ALA A 55 -2.81 4.88 5.77
N LEU A 56 -3.79 4.10 5.29
CA LEU A 56 -4.06 2.75 5.78
C LEU A 56 -2.90 1.79 5.48
N HIS A 57 -2.30 1.89 4.29
CA HIS A 57 -1.11 1.11 3.95
C HIS A 57 0.06 1.42 4.88
N ALA A 58 0.35 2.71 5.09
CA ALA A 58 1.41 3.14 5.99
C ALA A 58 1.15 2.66 7.44
N GLY A 59 -0.07 2.85 7.95
CA GLY A 59 -0.44 2.41 9.29
C GLY A 59 -0.31 0.90 9.49
N ARG A 60 -0.74 0.09 8.51
CA ARG A 60 -0.55 -1.38 8.55
C ARG A 60 0.93 -1.76 8.55
N GLY A 61 1.75 -1.05 7.78
CA GLY A 61 3.20 -1.25 7.78
C GLY A 61 3.83 -0.97 9.14
N SER A 62 3.45 0.14 9.78
CA SER A 62 3.92 0.50 11.11
C SER A 62 3.48 -0.49 12.20
N ILE A 63 2.25 -1.01 12.14
CA ILE A 63 1.78 -2.01 13.10
C ILE A 63 2.58 -3.31 12.95
N ARG A 64 2.79 -3.78 11.71
CA ARG A 64 3.59 -4.98 11.45
C ARG A 64 5.04 -4.84 11.89
N SER A 65 5.65 -3.66 11.74
CA SER A 65 7.01 -3.46 12.22
C SER A 65 7.09 -3.47 13.75
N ILE A 66 6.12 -2.87 14.45
CA ILE A 66 6.03 -2.96 15.91
C ILE A 66 5.87 -4.42 16.36
N GLU A 67 4.97 -5.17 15.71
CA GLU A 67 4.75 -6.58 16.00
C GLU A 67 6.02 -7.41 15.76
N ALA A 68 6.71 -7.18 14.64
CA ALA A 68 7.98 -7.85 14.35
C ALA A 68 9.04 -7.56 15.42
N ASN A 69 9.21 -6.30 15.83
CA ASN A 69 10.18 -5.94 16.87
C ASN A 69 9.87 -6.58 18.24
N ALA A 70 8.58 -6.70 18.58
CA ALA A 70 8.15 -7.36 19.81
C ALA A 70 8.46 -8.87 19.78
N LEU A 71 8.21 -9.52 18.63
CA LEU A 71 8.53 -10.93 18.42
C LEU A 71 10.04 -11.18 18.38
N GLU A 72 10.85 -10.29 17.81
CA GLU A 72 12.32 -10.37 17.87
C GLU A 72 12.81 -10.31 19.32
N SER A 73 12.27 -9.40 20.13
CA SER A 73 12.61 -9.32 21.55
C SER A 73 12.26 -10.61 22.31
N ALA A 74 11.15 -11.27 21.94
CA ALA A 74 10.78 -12.56 22.48
C ALA A 74 11.74 -13.68 22.03
N GLN A 75 12.21 -13.64 20.78
CA GLN A 75 13.20 -14.56 20.25
C GLN A 75 14.53 -14.45 21.02
N ASP A 76 15.00 -13.22 21.22
CA ASP A 76 16.23 -12.95 21.98
C ASP A 76 16.14 -13.48 23.41
N PHE A 77 14.98 -13.34 24.05
CA PHE A 77 14.74 -13.89 25.39
C PHE A 77 14.75 -15.42 25.39
N LEU A 78 14.10 -16.07 24.42
CA LEU A 78 14.09 -17.53 24.31
C LEU A 78 15.50 -18.09 24.08
N ARG A 79 16.28 -17.42 23.23
CA ARG A 79 17.68 -17.76 22.96
C ARG A 79 18.52 -17.66 24.24
N TRP A 80 18.44 -16.54 24.95
CA TRP A 80 19.10 -16.36 26.25
C TRP A 80 18.71 -17.43 27.29
N ALA A 81 17.40 -17.74 27.37
CA ALA A 81 16.90 -18.77 28.27
C ALA A 81 17.41 -20.17 27.88
N GLY A 82 17.51 -20.45 26.58
CA GLY A 82 18.06 -21.69 26.04
C GLY A 82 19.53 -21.88 26.41
N GLU A 83 20.36 -20.85 26.22
CA GLU A 83 21.76 -20.84 26.63
C GLU A 83 21.92 -21.11 28.14
N SER A 84 21.04 -20.52 28.95
CA SER A 84 21.05 -20.67 30.41
C SER A 84 20.65 -22.07 30.88
N LEU A 85 19.77 -22.76 30.14
CA LEU A 85 19.22 -24.07 30.50
C LEU A 85 19.97 -25.25 29.85
N GLY A 86 20.83 -24.97 28.86
CA GLY A 86 21.67 -25.96 28.20
C GLY A 86 20.88 -27.09 27.53
N PRO A 87 21.33 -28.36 27.60
CA PRO A 87 20.70 -29.49 26.90
C PRO A 87 19.24 -29.80 27.31
N ARG A 88 18.71 -29.20 28.37
CA ARG A 88 17.32 -29.38 28.81
C ARG A 88 16.34 -28.44 28.07
N ALA A 89 16.87 -27.54 27.24
CA ALA A 89 16.12 -26.51 26.55
C ALA A 89 15.61 -26.91 25.15
N ASP A 90 15.62 -28.19 24.75
CA ASP A 90 15.18 -28.61 23.42
C ASP A 90 13.78 -28.12 23.02
N PHE A 91 12.90 -27.89 24.00
CA PHE A 91 11.58 -27.31 23.77
C PHE A 91 11.63 -25.80 23.45
N LEU A 92 12.58 -25.06 24.03
CA LEU A 92 12.82 -23.65 23.71
C LEU A 92 13.39 -23.51 22.30
N ALA A 93 14.32 -24.38 21.90
CA ALA A 93 14.86 -24.39 20.54
C ALA A 93 13.77 -24.65 19.47
N ARG A 94 12.75 -25.45 19.80
CA ARG A 94 11.57 -25.63 18.93
C ARG A 94 10.68 -24.37 18.90
N GLY A 95 10.50 -23.72 20.05
CA GLY A 95 9.75 -22.47 20.15
C GLY A 95 10.42 -21.32 19.39
N GLU A 96 11.74 -21.21 19.50
CA GLU A 96 12.57 -20.23 18.79
C GLU A 96 12.42 -20.38 17.27
N ARG A 97 12.57 -21.61 16.74
CA ARG A 97 12.37 -21.89 15.31
C ARG A 97 10.94 -21.59 14.83
N ALA A 98 9.93 -21.88 15.65
CA ALA A 98 8.55 -21.54 15.32
C ALA A 98 8.32 -20.03 15.29
N LEU A 99 8.95 -19.29 16.20
CA LEU A 99 8.89 -17.83 16.27
C LEU A 99 9.62 -17.18 15.09
N GLU A 100 10.77 -17.71 14.72
CA GLU A 100 11.55 -17.30 13.55
C GLU A 100 10.73 -17.47 12.26
N GLU A 101 10.03 -18.58 12.09
CA GLU A 101 9.13 -18.81 10.95
C GLU A 101 7.96 -17.80 10.91
N ALA A 102 7.40 -17.50 12.10
CA ALA A 102 6.35 -16.50 12.23
C ALA A 102 6.85 -15.09 11.89
N LEU A 103 8.06 -14.73 12.32
CA LEU A 103 8.72 -13.47 12.02
C LEU A 103 8.98 -13.30 10.52
N VAL A 104 9.52 -14.33 9.86
CA VAL A 104 9.74 -14.34 8.41
C VAL A 104 8.42 -14.11 7.67
N SER A 105 7.36 -14.82 8.06
CA SER A 105 6.03 -14.68 7.46
C SER A 105 5.42 -13.30 7.69
N LEU A 106 5.54 -12.77 8.90
CA LEU A 106 5.02 -11.45 9.27
C LEU A 106 5.71 -10.32 8.51
N ARG A 107 7.05 -10.35 8.47
CA ARG A 107 7.85 -9.35 7.73
C ARG A 107 7.66 -9.43 6.23
N ALA A 108 7.49 -10.64 5.68
CA ALA A 108 7.18 -10.83 4.26
C ALA A 108 5.78 -10.32 3.88
N GLY A 109 4.92 -9.96 4.85
CA GLY A 109 3.62 -9.39 4.58
C GLY A 109 3.65 -7.95 4.03
N HIS A 110 4.75 -7.21 4.21
CA HIS A 110 4.80 -5.78 3.85
C HIS A 110 6.19 -5.30 3.41
N SER A 111 6.25 -4.34 2.49
CA SER A 111 7.53 -3.80 1.99
C SER A 111 8.30 -2.99 3.04
N ALA A 112 7.60 -2.31 3.95
CA ALA A 112 8.25 -1.47 4.96
C ALA A 112 9.00 -2.28 6.04
N THR A 113 8.76 -3.59 6.13
CA THR A 113 9.40 -4.50 7.09
C THR A 113 10.57 -5.28 6.48
N LEU A 114 10.91 -5.02 5.22
CA LEU A 114 12.02 -5.69 4.53
C LEU A 114 13.36 -5.03 4.89
N ALA A 115 14.42 -5.83 4.87
CA ALA A 115 15.78 -5.35 5.10
C ALA A 115 16.25 -4.35 4.03
N ILE A 116 15.75 -4.49 2.79
CA ILE A 116 16.06 -3.59 1.68
C ILE A 116 14.98 -2.51 1.57
N ALA A 117 15.39 -1.25 1.77
CA ALA A 117 14.49 -0.10 1.64
C ALA A 117 14.01 0.06 0.18
N ASN A 118 12.73 0.39 0.01
CA ASN A 118 12.13 0.63 -1.31
C ASN A 118 12.31 -0.54 -2.29
N PHE A 119 12.37 -1.79 -1.80
CA PHE A 119 12.63 -3.00 -2.57
C PHE A 119 11.79 -3.12 -3.86
N ASP A 120 10.53 -2.68 -3.80
CA ASP A 120 9.63 -2.71 -4.95
C ASP A 120 10.04 -1.76 -6.08
N THR A 121 10.58 -0.59 -5.77
CA THR A 121 10.94 0.41 -6.79
C THR A 121 12.36 0.20 -7.34
N LEU A 122 13.18 -0.61 -6.66
CA LEU A 122 14.54 -0.89 -7.07
C LEU A 122 14.63 -1.82 -8.28
N ALA A 123 15.54 -1.48 -9.19
CA ALA A 123 15.91 -2.32 -10.31
C ALA A 123 16.75 -3.51 -9.84
N VAL A 124 16.61 -4.66 -10.52
CA VAL A 124 17.33 -5.91 -10.20
C VAL A 124 18.83 -5.69 -9.99
N LYS A 125 19.48 -4.90 -10.86
CA LYS A 125 20.92 -4.60 -10.77
C LYS A 125 21.35 -3.92 -9.47
N LYS A 126 20.46 -3.14 -8.83
CA LYS A 126 20.72 -2.48 -7.54
C LYS A 126 20.44 -3.41 -6.36
N VAL A 127 19.45 -4.29 -6.49
CA VAL A 127 19.09 -5.25 -5.44
C VAL A 127 20.14 -6.35 -5.27
N LEU A 128 20.69 -6.88 -6.37
CA LEU A 128 21.67 -7.98 -6.34
C LEU A 128 22.87 -7.78 -5.39
N PRO A 129 23.58 -6.63 -5.38
CA PRO A 129 24.67 -6.42 -4.44
C PRO A 129 24.22 -6.37 -2.98
N GLU A 130 23.04 -5.82 -2.69
CA GLU A 130 22.51 -5.74 -1.31
C GLU A 130 22.12 -7.12 -0.77
N LEU A 131 21.65 -8.04 -1.62
CA LEU A 131 21.30 -9.40 -1.22
C LEU A 131 22.48 -10.17 -0.61
N LYS A 132 23.71 -9.90 -1.03
CA LYS A 132 24.90 -10.63 -0.55
C LYS A 132 25.28 -10.32 0.89
N GLY A 133 24.78 -9.22 1.46
CA GLY A 133 25.06 -8.81 2.83
C GLY A 133 23.98 -9.23 3.84
N LEU A 134 22.93 -9.93 3.39
CA LEU A 134 21.78 -10.28 4.21
C LEU A 134 21.96 -11.63 4.90
N SER A 135 21.39 -11.75 6.09
CA SER A 135 21.28 -13.01 6.82
C SER A 135 20.33 -14.00 6.13
N HIS A 136 20.44 -15.28 6.49
CA HIS A 136 19.58 -16.33 5.96
C HIS A 136 18.07 -16.01 6.10
N ASN A 137 17.66 -15.51 7.27
CA ASN A 137 16.25 -15.14 7.52
C ASN A 137 15.78 -13.93 6.73
N GLU A 138 16.63 -12.94 6.54
CA GLU A 138 16.33 -11.78 5.71
C GLU A 138 16.16 -12.20 4.24
N LEU A 139 17.00 -13.12 3.75
CA LEU A 139 16.86 -13.70 2.42
C LEU A 139 15.56 -14.51 2.28
N ARG A 140 15.20 -15.33 3.27
CA ARG A 140 13.91 -16.06 3.30
C ARG A 140 12.73 -15.09 3.28
N THR A 141 12.79 -14.03 4.08
CA THR A 141 11.76 -12.98 4.14
C THR A 141 11.57 -12.31 2.77
N LEU A 142 12.67 -11.91 2.12
CA LEU A 142 12.63 -11.32 0.78
C LEU A 142 12.11 -12.29 -0.28
N ARG A 143 12.47 -13.57 -0.19
CA ARG A 143 11.95 -14.62 -1.08
C ARG A 143 10.44 -14.73 -0.98
N PHE A 144 9.90 -14.84 0.24
CA PHE A 144 8.46 -14.92 0.49
C PHE A 144 7.74 -13.65 0.02
N TYR A 145 8.33 -12.47 0.28
CA TYR A 145 7.77 -11.21 -0.20
C TYR A 145 7.73 -11.16 -1.72
N GLU A 146 8.85 -11.41 -2.40
CA GLU A 146 8.95 -11.32 -3.86
C GLU A 146 8.04 -12.32 -4.56
N ALA A 147 7.92 -13.55 -4.04
CA ALA A 147 7.07 -14.60 -4.60
C ALA A 147 5.58 -14.23 -4.57
N ASN A 148 5.14 -13.54 -3.51
CA ASN A 148 3.73 -13.14 -3.32
C ASN A 148 3.38 -11.79 -3.95
N ASN A 149 4.38 -10.99 -4.35
CA ASN A 149 4.18 -9.65 -4.92
C ASN A 149 4.52 -9.62 -6.42
N LYS A 150 5.72 -9.14 -6.77
CA LYS A 150 6.11 -8.88 -8.17
C LYS A 150 6.57 -10.12 -8.94
N ASN A 151 6.94 -11.19 -8.23
CA ASN A 151 7.33 -12.48 -8.79
C ASN A 151 8.39 -12.37 -9.91
N ARG A 152 9.41 -11.52 -9.71
CA ARG A 152 10.53 -11.34 -10.65
C ARG A 152 11.40 -12.59 -10.64
N LYS A 153 11.19 -13.47 -11.62
CA LYS A 153 11.88 -14.77 -11.75
C LYS A 153 13.40 -14.70 -11.58
N THR A 154 14.05 -13.67 -12.14
CA THR A 154 15.51 -13.49 -12.04
C THR A 154 15.95 -13.25 -10.59
N LEU A 155 15.21 -12.46 -9.83
CA LEU A 155 15.53 -12.20 -8.42
C LEU A 155 15.23 -13.41 -7.55
N LEU A 156 14.09 -14.07 -7.76
CA LEU A 156 13.76 -15.30 -7.02
C LEU A 156 14.85 -16.36 -7.17
N ARG A 157 15.33 -16.60 -8.39
CA ARG A 157 16.41 -17.55 -8.64
C ARG A 157 17.70 -17.18 -7.90
N GLU A 158 18.05 -15.90 -7.86
CA GLU A 158 19.26 -15.46 -7.15
C GLU A 158 19.08 -15.60 -5.64
N ILE A 159 17.94 -15.19 -5.11
CA ILE A 159 17.63 -15.33 -3.67
C ILE A 159 17.64 -16.80 -3.29
N ASP A 160 17.04 -17.69 -4.09
CA ASP A 160 17.05 -19.14 -3.86
C ASP A 160 18.48 -19.68 -3.77
N ALA A 161 19.37 -19.25 -4.68
CA ALA A 161 20.77 -19.66 -4.67
C ALA A 161 21.53 -19.17 -3.42
N LEU A 162 21.23 -17.95 -2.95
CA LEU A 162 21.82 -17.40 -1.73
C LEU A 162 21.27 -18.08 -0.46
N VAL A 163 19.98 -18.40 -0.44
CA VAL A 163 19.34 -19.13 0.67
C VAL A 163 19.95 -20.53 0.80
N SER A 164 20.12 -21.27 -0.30
CA SER A 164 20.79 -22.58 -0.23
C SER A 164 22.24 -22.47 0.20
N ALA A 165 22.99 -21.50 -0.34
CA ALA A 165 24.40 -21.32 -0.02
C ALA A 165 24.64 -20.88 1.45
N THR A 166 23.68 -20.19 2.07
CA THR A 166 23.77 -19.79 3.49
C THR A 166 23.35 -20.92 4.42
N ALA A 167 22.33 -21.71 4.06
CA ALA A 167 21.93 -22.90 4.82
C ALA A 167 23.08 -23.90 4.96
N ASP A 168 23.82 -24.15 3.88
CA ASP A 168 24.96 -25.07 3.89
C ASP A 168 26.13 -24.58 4.77
N ASN A 169 26.24 -23.27 5.01
CA ASN A 169 27.28 -22.70 5.88
C ASN A 169 26.91 -22.76 7.36
N ASP A 170 25.62 -22.68 7.71
CA ASP A 170 25.14 -22.78 9.09
C ASP A 170 25.17 -24.23 9.64
N GLU A 171 25.20 -25.26 8.78
CA GLU A 171 25.34 -26.67 9.18
C GLU A 171 26.79 -27.09 9.53
N ILE A 172 27.79 -26.25 9.23
CA ILE A 172 29.22 -26.57 9.42
C ILE A 172 29.83 -25.84 10.64
N ALA A 173 29.08 -24.94 11.29
CA ALA A 173 29.50 -24.19 12.48
C ALA A 173 28.91 -24.76 13.78
#